data_AF-A0ABD1DWD9-F1
#
_entry.id   AF-A0ABD1DWD9-F1
#
_cell.length_a   1.000
_cell.length_b   1.000
_cell.length_c   1.000
_cell.angle_alpha   90.00
_cell.angle_beta   90.00
_cell.angle_gamma   90.00
#
_symmetry.space_group_name_H-M   'P 1'
#
loop_
_entity.id
_entity.type
_entity.pdbx_description
1 polymer ?
#
loop_
_entity_poly.entity_id
_entity_poly.type
_entity_poly.pdbx_seq_one_letter_code
_entity_poly.pdbx_strand_id
1 'polypeptide(L)'
;MSPDGKGCMDRNECLDLPCLNGGVCVNQEPKLRYRCDCPDGFWGENCELIQEGQTLKLSMGALAAILVCLLIILSWAKTSLEGCAFGSEYL
;
A
#
# COMPACT_ATOMS: atom_id res chain seq x y z
N MET A 1 24.08 -47.60 6.14
CA MET A 1 23.51 -46.31 6.58
C MET A 1 24.19 -45.22 5.77
N SER A 2 23.51 -44.55 4.84
CA SER A 2 23.97 -43.23 4.40
C SER A 2 22.95 -42.25 4.95
N PRO A 3 23.22 -41.64 6.13
CA PRO A 3 22.24 -40.88 6.88
C PRO A 3 22.06 -39.54 6.19
N ASP A 4 20.96 -39.39 5.44
CA ASP A 4 20.39 -38.15 4.94
C ASP A 4 21.39 -37.08 4.47
N GLY A 5 21.76 -37.15 3.19
CA GLY A 5 22.61 -36.18 2.50
C GLY A 5 22.03 -34.76 2.39
N LYS A 6 21.90 -34.05 3.51
CA LYS A 6 21.82 -32.59 3.58
C LYS A 6 23.09 -32.04 4.23
N GLY A 7 24.12 -31.84 3.43
CA GLY A 7 25.22 -30.94 3.79
C GLY A 7 24.79 -29.47 3.67
N CYS A 8 23.71 -29.09 4.34
CA CYS A 8 23.32 -27.69 4.43
C CYS A 8 24.06 -27.10 5.63
N MET A 9 25.20 -26.43 5.40
CA MET A 9 25.71 -25.48 6.37
C MET A 9 24.63 -24.41 6.50
N ASP A 10 23.94 -24.37 7.64
CA ASP A 10 23.05 -23.25 7.99
C ASP A 10 23.93 -22.02 8.17
N ARG A 11 24.13 -21.29 7.07
CA ARG A 11 24.77 -19.99 7.09
C ARG A 11 23.79 -19.03 7.78
N ASN A 12 24.30 -18.24 8.70
CA ASN A 12 23.51 -17.19 9.33
C ASN A 12 23.63 -15.93 8.46
N GLU A 13 22.61 -15.65 7.64
CA GLU A 13 22.59 -14.46 6.77
C GLU A 13 22.54 -13.15 7.56
N CYS A 14 22.14 -13.19 8.83
CA CYS A 14 22.15 -12.00 9.68
C CYS A 14 23.56 -11.50 10.03
N LEU A 15 24.60 -12.31 9.82
CA LEU A 15 25.99 -11.88 10.02
C LEU A 15 26.43 -10.79 9.05
N ASP A 16 25.83 -10.75 7.86
CA ASP A 16 26.11 -9.73 6.85
C ASP A 16 25.36 -8.41 7.11
N LEU A 17 24.64 -8.31 8.25
CA LEU A 17 23.84 -7.15 8.67
C LEU A 17 22.96 -6.57 7.55
N PRO A 18 22.08 -7.40 6.95
CA PRO A 18 21.30 -6.99 5.79
C PRO A 18 20.15 -6.02 6.14
N CYS A 19 19.68 -5.98 7.39
CA CYS A 19 18.58 -5.11 7.81
C CYS A 19 19.06 -3.68 8.08
N LEU A 20 18.41 -2.70 7.45
CA LEU A 20 18.72 -1.27 7.56
C LEU A 20 17.79 -0.57 8.55
N ASN A 21 18.08 0.70 8.83
CA ASN A 21 17.22 1.61 9.61
C ASN A 21 16.80 1.09 11.01
N GLY A 22 17.64 0.26 11.63
CA GLY A 22 17.37 -0.31 12.95
C GLY A 22 16.47 -1.54 12.94
N GLY A 23 16.25 -2.17 11.77
CA GLY A 23 15.55 -3.45 11.67
C GLY A 23 16.28 -4.59 12.38
N VAL A 24 15.51 -5.50 12.99
CA VAL A 24 16.05 -6.69 13.69
C VAL A 24 16.11 -7.86 12.71
N CYS A 25 17.30 -8.44 12.53
CA CYS A 25 17.48 -9.59 11.66
C CYS A 25 17.17 -10.90 12.40
N VAL A 26 16.32 -11.73 11.80
CA VAL A 26 15.95 -13.06 12.28
C VAL A 26 16.35 -14.11 11.25
N ASN A 27 17.28 -14.98 11.61
CA ASN A 27 17.73 -16.08 10.76
C ASN A 27 16.66 -17.18 10.68
N GLN A 28 16.42 -17.75 9.50
CA GLN A 28 15.39 -18.75 9.27
C GLN A 28 15.95 -20.06 8.71
N GLU A 29 15.62 -21.18 9.37
CA GLU A 29 15.91 -22.54 8.90
C GLU A 29 14.77 -23.08 8.02
N PRO A 30 15.03 -24.00 7.06
CA PRO A 30 16.27 -24.78 6.89
C PRO A 30 17.11 -24.41 5.65
N LYS A 31 17.09 -23.16 5.16
CA LYS A 31 17.96 -22.72 4.05
C LYS A 31 18.14 -21.22 4.02
N LEU A 32 19.41 -20.78 3.96
CA LEU A 32 19.93 -19.44 3.63
C LEU A 32 18.88 -18.33 3.48
N ARG A 33 18.16 -18.04 4.55
CA ARG A 33 17.04 -17.11 4.56
C ARG A 33 17.10 -16.36 5.87
N TYR A 34 16.83 -15.08 5.76
CA TYR A 34 16.62 -14.21 6.90
C TYR A 34 15.33 -13.44 6.67
N ARG A 35 14.83 -12.87 7.75
CA ARG A 35 13.74 -11.92 7.75
C ARG A 35 14.16 -10.71 8.56
N CYS A 36 13.87 -9.52 8.05
CA CYS A 36 14.01 -8.29 8.81
C CYS A 36 12.67 -7.93 9.45
N ASP A 37 12.66 -7.77 10.77
CA ASP A 37 11.56 -7.16 11.49
C ASP A 37 11.82 -5.64 11.54
N CYS A 38 11.07 -4.91 10.72
CA CYS A 38 11.25 -3.46 10.54
C CYS A 38 10.54 -2.64 11.63
N PRO A 39 11.14 -1.54 12.10
CA PRO A 39 10.48 -0.60 13.00
C PRO A 39 9.37 0.18 12.30
N ASP A 40 8.49 0.79 13.09
CA ASP A 40 7.40 1.62 12.59
C ASP A 40 7.93 2.72 11.66
N GLY A 41 7.28 2.88 10.51
CA GLY A 41 7.74 3.84 9.50
C GLY A 41 8.79 3.28 8.55
N PHE A 42 9.14 1.99 8.61
CA PHE A 42 10.05 1.35 7.64
C PHE A 42 9.47 0.03 7.10
N TRP A 43 9.80 -0.29 5.87
CA TRP A 43 9.32 -1.47 5.14
C TRP A 43 10.29 -1.86 4.02
N GLY A 44 10.02 -2.97 3.32
CA GLY A 44 10.93 -3.57 2.35
C GLY A 44 11.50 -4.89 2.85
N GLU A 45 12.31 -5.57 2.02
CA GLU A 45 12.97 -6.83 2.41
C GLU A 45 14.02 -6.58 3.50
N ASN A 46 14.65 -5.41 3.45
CA ASN A 46 15.77 -5.00 4.27
C ASN A 46 15.45 -3.76 5.12
N CYS A 47 14.17 -3.39 5.25
CA CYS A 47 13.75 -2.14 5.91
C CYS A 47 14.36 -0.89 5.25
N GLU A 48 14.61 -0.94 3.94
CA GLU A 48 15.24 0.12 3.16
C GLU A 48 14.28 1.25 2.77
N LEU A 49 12.97 0.98 2.80
CA LEU A 49 11.94 1.92 2.42
C LEU A 49 11.36 2.59 3.66
N ILE A 50 11.19 3.91 3.60
CA ILE A 50 10.55 4.69 4.66
C ILE A 50 9.05 4.73 4.36
N GLN A 51 8.21 4.20 5.25
CA GLN A 51 6.81 4.61 5.32
C GLN A 51 6.80 6.00 5.95
N GLU A 52 6.95 7.01 5.09
CA GLU A 52 6.49 8.36 5.37
C GLU A 52 5.00 8.23 5.75
N GLY A 53 4.74 8.16 7.05
CA GLY A 53 3.52 7.60 7.61
C GLY A 53 2.30 8.14 6.90
N GLN A 54 1.41 7.24 6.45
CA GLN A 54 0.21 7.50 5.67
C GLN A 54 -0.29 8.96 5.77
N THR A 55 0.29 9.86 4.99
CA THR A 55 -0.16 11.24 4.94
C THR A 55 -1.45 11.24 4.16
N LEU A 56 -2.57 10.92 4.82
CA LEU A 56 -3.92 11.24 4.40
C LEU A 56 -4.17 11.13 2.88
N LYS A 57 -3.76 10.02 2.22
CA LYS A 57 -4.21 9.74 0.84
C LYS A 57 -5.68 9.31 0.77
N LEU A 58 -6.43 9.47 1.86
CA LEU A 58 -7.87 9.33 1.90
C LEU A 58 -8.62 10.56 1.36
N SER A 59 -7.98 11.73 1.22
CA SER A 59 -8.74 12.96 0.87
C SER A 59 -8.74 13.33 -0.61
N MET A 60 -7.79 12.86 -1.43
CA MET A 60 -7.79 13.26 -2.85
C MET A 60 -8.94 12.64 -3.65
N GLY A 61 -9.26 11.36 -3.39
CA GLY A 61 -10.38 10.67 -4.04
C GLY A 61 -11.75 11.14 -3.53
N ALA A 62 -11.87 11.32 -2.21
CA ALA A 62 -13.13 11.76 -1.59
C ALA A 62 -13.51 13.18 -2.00
N LEU A 63 -12.54 14.12 -2.01
CA LEU A 63 -12.78 15.50 -2.44
C LEU A 63 -13.15 15.57 -3.92
N ALA A 64 -12.50 14.79 -4.79
CA ALA A 64 -12.84 14.74 -6.21
C ALA A 64 -14.26 14.19 -6.45
N ALA A 65 -14.67 13.13 -5.74
CA ALA A 65 -16.01 12.58 -5.83
C ALA A 65 -17.08 13.59 -5.35
N ILE A 66 -16.83 14.28 -4.23
CA ILE A 66 -17.74 15.33 -3.71
C ILE A 66 -17.88 16.46 -4.73
N LEU A 67 -16.78 16.94 -5.32
CA LEU A 67 -16.80 17.99 -6.34
C LEU A 67 -17.56 17.55 -7.60
N VAL A 68 -17.34 16.32 -8.08
CA VAL A 68 -18.08 15.77 -9.23
C VAL A 68 -19.58 15.66 -8.92
N CYS A 69 -19.96 15.15 -7.75
CA CYS A 69 -21.35 15.09 -7.33
C CYS A 69 -22.00 16.47 -7.24
N LEU A 70 -21.30 17.48 -6.69
CA LEU A 70 -21.80 18.85 -6.63
C LEU A 70 -21.98 19.46 -8.03
N LEU A 71 -21.02 19.25 -8.93
CA LEU A 71 -21.13 19.74 -10.32
C LEU A 71 -22.28 19.07 -11.07
N ILE A 72 -22.52 17.77 -10.84
CA ILE A 72 -23.68 17.06 -11.36
C ILE A 72 -24.94 17.70 -10.77
N ILE A 73 -25.12 17.76 -9.45
CA ILE A 73 -26.31 18.35 -8.82
C ILE A 73 -26.57 19.80 -9.30
N LEU A 74 -25.53 20.62 -9.43
CA LEU A 74 -25.64 22.00 -9.92
C LEU A 74 -26.03 22.06 -11.40
N SER A 75 -25.50 21.16 -12.23
CA SER A 75 -25.91 21.06 -13.64
C SER A 75 -27.37 20.66 -13.74
N TRP A 76 -27.84 19.71 -12.92
CA TRP A 76 -29.24 19.29 -12.89
C TRP A 76 -30.16 20.39 -12.35
N ALA A 77 -29.72 21.13 -11.33
CA ALA A 77 -30.43 22.28 -10.80
C ALA A 77 -30.49 23.44 -11.81
N LYS A 78 -29.41 23.67 -12.56
CA LYS A 78 -29.33 24.69 -13.61
C LYS A 78 -30.21 24.32 -14.81
N THR A 79 -30.18 23.05 -15.24
CA THR A 79 -31.13 22.51 -16.24
C THR A 79 -32.58 22.59 -15.75
N SER A 80 -32.85 22.48 -14.45
CA SER A 80 -34.20 22.69 -13.89
C SER A 80 -34.62 24.17 -13.82
N LEU A 81 -33.67 25.10 -13.68
CA LEU A 81 -33.92 26.55 -13.66
C LEU A 81 -34.11 27.12 -15.08
N GLU A 82 -33.38 26.57 -16.05
CA GLU A 82 -33.56 26.81 -17.49
C GLU A 82 -34.71 25.92 -18.06
N GLY A 83 -35.19 24.97 -17.26
CA GLY A 83 -36.14 23.89 -17.58
C GLY A 83 -37.62 24.23 -17.47
N CYS A 84 -38.01 25.50 -17.33
CA CYS A 84 -39.32 25.93 -17.86
C CYS A 84 -39.39 25.80 -19.41
N ALA A 85 -38.36 25.25 -20.07
CA ALA A 85 -38.29 25.01 -21.52
C ALA A 85 -37.93 23.58 -21.95
N PHE A 86 -38.16 22.53 -21.13
CA PHE A 86 -38.13 21.13 -21.63
C PHE A 86 -39.40 20.38 -21.20
N GLY A 87 -40.52 20.83 -21.76
CA GLY A 87 -41.71 19.99 -21.93
C GLY A 87 -41.58 19.13 -23.19
N SER A 88 -42.02 17.87 -23.06
CA SER A 88 -42.20 16.85 -24.12
C SER A 88 -40.95 16.30 -24.80
N GLU A 89 -40.55 15.07 -24.46
CA GLU A 89 -40.22 14.00 -25.45
C GLU A 89 -39.96 12.61 -24.78
N TYR A 90 -40.80 12.20 -23.82
CA TYR A 90 -40.92 10.77 -23.49
C TYR A 90 -42.32 10.40 -22.95
N LEU A 91 -43.34 10.57 -23.81
CA LEU A 91 -44.57 9.78 -23.98
C LEU A 91 -45.55 10.53 -24.88
#